data_AF-A0A7S2EJ07-F1
#
_entry.id   AF-A0A7S2EJ07-F1
#
_cell.length_a   1.000
_cell.length_b   1.000
_cell.length_c   1.000
_cell.angle_alpha   90.00
_cell.angle_beta   90.00
_cell.angle_gamma   90.00
#
_symmetry.space_group_name_H-M   'P 1'
#
loop_
_entity.id
_entity.type
_entity.pdbx_description
1 polymer ?
#
loop_
_entity_poly.entity_id
_entity_poly.type
_entity_poly.pdbx_seq_one_letter_code
_entity_poly.pdbx_strand_id
1 'polypeptide(L)'
;SVSGQLEVVNGGNPFVYFDLGDGKCATCNPISEPDLAAALIDCVASDDHRNAVWNLGGPDDGLSMIQQGEMLHEVLGKEGPPKLLGVPIGIFDVIIDGLQWVGDTFKSEWFEDAAEFGRIGKYYAVEDMLTTEPSEKYGRTTLREHYAYIAENGQEYDPYTTVFGSAEAKKEFKKEKELVEA
;
A
#
# COMPACT_ATOMS: atom_id res chain seq x y z
N SER A 1 0.60 1.07 -2.92
CA SER A 1 -0.62 0.40 -3.43
C SER A 1 -0.95 -0.78 -2.52
N VAL A 2 -2.23 -1.02 -2.22
CA VAL A 2 -2.71 -2.21 -1.48
C VAL A 2 -2.78 -3.47 -2.36
N SER A 3 -2.44 -3.35 -3.65
CA SER A 3 -2.50 -4.42 -4.65
C SER A 3 -1.17 -5.16 -4.83
N GLY A 4 -0.06 -4.60 -4.32
CA GLY A 4 1.30 -5.09 -4.59
C GLY A 4 1.61 -6.52 -4.13
N GLN A 5 0.73 -7.15 -3.34
CA GLN A 5 0.88 -8.56 -2.93
C GLN A 5 0.11 -9.55 -3.82
N LEU A 6 -0.61 -9.09 -4.86
CA LEU A 6 -1.37 -9.98 -5.74
C LEU A 6 -0.50 -11.08 -6.34
N GLU A 7 0.63 -10.72 -6.95
CA GLU A 7 1.52 -11.69 -7.60
C GLU A 7 2.12 -12.68 -6.59
N VAL A 8 2.41 -12.19 -5.37
CA VAL A 8 2.95 -13.00 -4.27
C VAL A 8 1.96 -14.09 -3.87
N VAL A 9 0.72 -13.69 -3.58
CA VAL A 9 -0.36 -14.61 -3.20
C VAL A 9 -0.76 -15.50 -4.38
N ASN A 10 -0.77 -14.97 -5.60
CA ASN A 10 -1.05 -15.76 -6.79
C ASN A 10 0.02 -16.85 -7.01
N GLY A 11 1.29 -16.54 -6.71
CA GLY A 11 2.38 -17.52 -6.69
C GLY A 11 2.32 -18.55 -5.55
N GLY A 12 1.34 -18.45 -4.65
CA GLY A 12 1.11 -19.38 -3.54
C GLY A 12 1.87 -19.07 -2.25
N ASN A 13 2.53 -17.91 -2.19
CA ASN A 13 3.20 -17.39 -1.00
C ASN A 13 2.19 -16.71 -0.06
N PRO A 14 2.50 -16.56 1.23
CA PRO A 14 1.62 -15.90 2.18
C PRO A 14 1.46 -14.40 1.88
N PHE A 15 0.27 -13.87 2.18
CA PHE A 15 0.07 -12.44 2.33
C PHE A 15 0.73 -11.98 3.64
N VAL A 16 1.61 -11.01 3.55
CA VAL A 16 2.39 -10.49 4.67
C VAL A 16 1.69 -9.26 5.23
N TYR A 17 1.54 -9.20 6.55
CA TYR A 17 1.02 -8.03 7.26
C TYR A 17 1.88 -7.76 8.51
N PHE A 18 1.81 -6.53 9.04
CA PHE A 18 2.45 -6.21 10.30
C PHE A 18 1.52 -6.51 11.48
N ASP A 19 1.99 -7.38 12.37
CA ASP A 19 1.28 -7.78 13.58
C ASP A 19 1.56 -6.78 14.70
N LEU A 20 0.48 -6.14 15.15
CA LEU A 20 0.50 -5.15 16.25
C LEU A 20 0.22 -5.80 17.61
N GLY A 21 0.02 -7.12 17.65
CA GLY A 21 -0.39 -7.88 18.83
C GLY A 21 -1.90 -8.04 18.92
N ASP A 22 -2.35 -9.00 19.73
CA ASP A 22 -3.78 -9.30 19.99
C ASP A 22 -4.63 -9.51 18.72
N GLY A 23 -4.02 -9.99 17.63
CA GLY A 23 -4.69 -10.20 16.35
C GLY A 23 -5.00 -8.91 15.59
N LYS A 24 -4.36 -7.78 15.94
CA LYS A 24 -4.57 -6.48 15.29
C LYS A 24 -3.51 -6.22 14.22
N CYS A 25 -3.93 -5.50 13.19
CA CYS A 25 -3.09 -4.92 12.16
C CYS A 25 -3.74 -3.61 11.68
N ALA A 26 -2.97 -2.79 10.96
CA ALA A 26 -3.49 -1.55 10.40
C ALA A 26 -4.71 -1.80 9.50
N THR A 27 -5.61 -0.83 9.48
CA THR A 27 -6.88 -0.86 8.75
C THR A 27 -6.92 0.33 7.78
N CYS A 28 -7.48 0.14 6.59
CA CYS A 28 -7.72 1.23 5.66
C CYS A 28 -8.98 1.00 4.81
N ASN A 29 -9.52 2.06 4.23
CA ASN A 29 -10.56 2.00 3.20
C ASN A 29 -9.98 2.57 1.88
N PRO A 30 -9.29 1.74 1.09
CA PRO A 30 -8.51 2.18 -0.06
C PRO A 30 -9.40 2.71 -1.19
N ILE A 31 -8.92 3.74 -1.89
CA ILE A 31 -9.57 4.33 -3.07
C ILE A 31 -8.85 3.87 -4.34
N SER A 32 -9.61 3.54 -5.39
CA SER A 32 -9.05 3.16 -6.69
C SER A 32 -8.39 4.37 -7.39
N GLU A 33 -7.42 4.15 -8.28
CA GLU A 33 -6.80 5.25 -9.03
C GLU A 33 -7.82 6.07 -9.85
N PRO A 34 -8.78 5.46 -10.57
CA PRO A 34 -9.81 6.22 -11.30
C PRO A 34 -10.71 7.05 -10.39
N ASP A 35 -11.11 6.51 -9.23
CA ASP A 35 -11.94 7.24 -8.26
C ASP A 35 -11.14 8.38 -7.60
N LEU A 36 -9.85 8.16 -7.30
CA LEU A 36 -8.96 9.21 -6.79
C LEU A 36 -8.76 10.32 -7.83
N ALA A 37 -8.59 9.97 -9.11
CA ALA A 37 -8.48 10.97 -10.17
C ALA A 37 -9.75 11.82 -10.29
N ALA A 38 -10.93 11.21 -10.18
CA ALA A 38 -12.20 11.94 -10.15
C ALA A 38 -12.30 12.87 -8.93
N ALA A 39 -11.91 12.41 -7.74
CA ALA A 39 -11.86 13.23 -6.54
C ALA A 39 -10.94 14.45 -6.70
N LEU A 40 -9.77 14.28 -7.33
CA LEU A 40 -8.85 15.38 -7.62
C LEU A 40 -9.44 16.40 -8.60
N ILE A 41 -10.24 15.95 -9.59
CA ILE A 41 -10.96 16.85 -10.50
C ILE A 41 -12.02 17.65 -9.74
N ASP A 42 -12.76 17.02 -8.83
CA ASP A 42 -13.76 17.69 -7.99
C ASP A 42 -13.12 18.76 -7.10
N CYS A 43 -11.94 18.50 -6.54
CA CYS A 43 -11.16 19.50 -5.80
C CYS A 43 -10.85 20.76 -6.62
N VAL A 44 -10.63 20.62 -7.93
CA VAL A 44 -10.33 21.74 -8.83
C VAL A 44 -11.61 22.44 -9.29
N ALA A 45 -12.69 21.67 -9.49
CA ALA A 45 -13.95 22.17 -10.03
C ALA A 45 -14.87 22.83 -9.00
N SER A 46 -14.75 22.47 -7.71
CA SER A 46 -15.61 22.97 -6.65
C SER A 46 -14.93 24.05 -5.81
N ASP A 47 -15.63 25.16 -5.60
CA ASP A 47 -15.17 26.22 -4.70
C ASP A 47 -15.17 25.77 -3.22
N ASP A 48 -15.96 24.75 -2.88
CA ASP A 48 -16.07 24.21 -1.51
C ASP A 48 -14.77 23.51 -1.04
N HIS A 49 -13.93 23.06 -1.97
CA HIS A 49 -12.64 22.41 -1.67
C HIS A 49 -11.46 23.39 -1.64
N ARG A 50 -11.67 24.69 -1.90
CA ARG A 50 -10.59 25.68 -1.88
C ARG A 50 -10.10 25.97 -0.47
N ASN A 51 -8.79 25.89 -0.27
CA ASN A 51 -8.13 26.14 1.02
C ASN A 51 -8.75 25.32 2.18
N ALA A 52 -9.24 24.11 1.87
CA ALA A 52 -9.86 23.20 2.81
C ALA A 52 -9.09 21.88 2.87
N VAL A 53 -9.14 21.22 4.02
CA VAL A 53 -8.71 19.83 4.16
C VAL A 53 -9.92 18.95 3.88
N TRP A 54 -9.77 18.01 2.97
CA TRP A 54 -10.79 17.02 2.66
C TRP A 54 -10.26 15.63 2.98
N ASN A 55 -10.87 14.99 3.97
CA ASN A 55 -10.63 13.59 4.26
C ASN A 55 -11.28 12.73 3.16
N LEU A 56 -10.49 11.84 2.58
CA LEU A 56 -10.88 11.05 1.42
C LEU A 56 -10.53 9.59 1.64
N GLY A 57 -11.53 8.72 1.55
CA GLY A 57 -11.36 7.28 1.53
C GLY A 57 -12.22 6.63 0.45
N GLY A 58 -11.94 5.37 0.16
CA GLY A 58 -12.71 4.60 -0.79
C GLY A 58 -14.11 4.23 -0.29
N PRO A 59 -14.88 3.50 -1.12
CA PRO A 59 -16.29 3.22 -0.84
C PRO A 59 -16.50 2.16 0.24
N ASP A 60 -15.52 1.29 0.49
CA ASP A 60 -15.61 0.24 1.50
C ASP A 60 -15.65 0.78 2.93
N ASP A 61 -16.11 -0.04 3.87
CA ASP A 61 -15.79 0.15 5.29
C ASP A 61 -14.29 -0.13 5.54
N GLY A 62 -13.80 0.20 6.72
CA GLY A 62 -12.41 -0.08 7.08
C GLY A 62 -12.08 -1.58 7.00
N LEU A 63 -11.08 -1.92 6.18
CA LEU A 63 -10.58 -3.27 5.97
C LEU A 63 -9.19 -3.41 6.60
N SER A 64 -9.07 -4.31 7.57
CA SER A 64 -7.78 -4.69 8.15
C SER A 64 -6.91 -5.39 7.12
N MET A 65 -5.58 -5.33 7.25
CA MET A 65 -4.67 -6.03 6.34
C MET A 65 -4.95 -7.55 6.29
N ILE A 66 -5.40 -8.15 7.40
CA ILE A 66 -5.84 -9.55 7.44
C ILE A 66 -7.03 -9.76 6.51
N GLN A 67 -8.09 -8.95 6.64
CA GLN A 67 -9.26 -9.04 5.77
C GLN A 67 -8.91 -8.82 4.29
N GLN A 68 -7.97 -7.92 3.99
CA GLN A 68 -7.49 -7.71 2.61
C GLN A 68 -6.81 -8.97 2.06
N GLY A 69 -5.94 -9.61 2.85
CA GLY A 69 -5.28 -10.86 2.46
C GLY A 69 -6.26 -12.02 2.26
N GLU A 70 -7.27 -12.14 3.12
CA GLU A 70 -8.35 -13.12 2.97
C GLU A 70 -9.15 -12.86 1.68
N MET A 71 -9.53 -11.61 1.44
CA MET A 71 -10.27 -11.22 0.25
C MET A 71 -9.47 -11.45 -1.05
N LEU A 72 -8.16 -11.20 -1.03
CA LEU A 72 -7.28 -11.47 -2.16
C LEU A 72 -7.16 -12.98 -2.45
N HIS A 73 -7.04 -13.81 -1.41
CA HIS A 73 -7.04 -15.28 -1.53
C HIS A 73 -8.34 -15.80 -2.16
N GLU A 74 -9.48 -15.28 -1.71
CA GLU A 74 -10.81 -15.61 -2.26
C GLU A 74 -10.91 -15.23 -3.74
N VAL A 75 -10.54 -13.99 -4.09
CA VAL A 75 -10.59 -13.48 -5.47
C VAL A 75 -9.71 -14.31 -6.41
N LEU A 76 -8.54 -14.74 -5.95
CA LEU A 76 -7.61 -15.57 -6.72
C LEU A 76 -8.04 -17.05 -6.81
N GLY A 77 -9.16 -17.44 -6.18
CA GLY A 77 -9.69 -18.80 -6.24
C GLY A 77 -8.75 -19.86 -5.67
N LYS A 78 -7.94 -19.52 -4.66
CA LYS A 78 -6.94 -20.43 -4.09
C LYS A 78 -7.61 -21.50 -3.21
N GLU A 79 -7.14 -22.74 -3.35
CA GLU A 79 -7.62 -23.86 -2.53
C GLU A 79 -7.06 -23.80 -1.09
N GLY A 80 -7.89 -24.18 -0.12
CA GLY A 80 -7.51 -24.21 1.31
C GLY A 80 -7.65 -22.85 2.02
N PRO A 81 -7.21 -22.76 3.29
CA PRO A 81 -7.28 -21.51 4.05
C PRO A 81 -6.28 -20.46 3.54
N PRO A 82 -6.56 -19.16 3.71
CA PRO A 82 -5.64 -18.10 3.35
C PRO A 82 -4.32 -18.23 4.12
N LYS A 83 -3.21 -18.13 3.40
CA LYS A 83 -1.87 -18.11 4.00
C LYS A 83 -1.56 -16.68 4.42
N LEU A 84 -1.61 -16.41 5.72
CA LEU A 84 -1.30 -15.10 6.30
C LEU A 84 -0.02 -15.20 7.12
N LEU A 85 0.89 -14.23 6.95
CA LEU A 85 2.14 -14.14 7.70
C LEU A 85 2.20 -12.79 8.44
N GLY A 86 1.99 -12.85 9.75
CA GLY A 86 2.17 -11.71 10.64
C GLY A 86 3.64 -11.47 10.97
N VAL A 87 4.15 -10.29 10.64
CA VAL A 87 5.50 -9.84 10.97
C VAL A 87 5.41 -8.93 12.19
N PRO A 88 6.04 -9.27 13.33
CA PRO A 88 5.95 -8.46 14.53
C PRO A 88 6.46 -7.03 14.30
N ILE A 89 5.66 -6.04 14.69
CA ILE A 89 6.00 -4.62 14.45
C ILE A 89 7.31 -4.18 15.12
N GLY A 90 7.70 -4.83 16.22
CA GLY A 90 8.96 -4.55 16.92
C GLY A 90 10.23 -4.81 16.09
N ILE A 91 10.14 -5.51 14.95
CA ILE A 91 11.26 -5.64 14.01
C ILE A 91 11.67 -4.27 13.46
N PHE A 92 10.72 -3.35 13.24
CA PHE A 92 11.05 -1.98 12.83
C PHE A 92 11.90 -1.28 13.89
N ASP A 93 11.59 -1.42 15.18
CA ASP A 93 12.36 -0.78 16.25
C ASP A 93 13.81 -1.26 16.25
N VAL A 94 14.03 -2.57 16.12
CA VAL A 94 15.38 -3.14 16.05
C VAL A 94 16.17 -2.61 14.85
N ILE A 95 15.53 -2.52 13.67
CA ILE A 95 16.18 -2.03 12.45
C ILE A 95 16.47 -0.53 12.56
N ILE A 96 15.48 0.27 12.96
CA ILE A 96 15.59 1.73 13.06
C ILE A 96 16.65 2.10 14.10
N ASP A 97 16.61 1.49 15.28
CA ASP A 97 17.57 1.77 16.35
C ASP A 97 18.99 1.34 15.95
N GLY A 98 19.12 0.20 15.27
CA GLY A 98 20.39 -0.26 14.72
C GLY A 98 20.97 0.71 13.69
N LEU A 99 20.16 1.16 12.73
CA LEU A 99 20.57 2.14 11.72
C LEU A 99 20.93 3.48 12.35
N GLN A 100 20.10 3.99 13.26
CA GLN A 100 20.37 5.25 13.95
C GLN A 100 21.66 5.17 14.77
N TRP A 101 21.88 4.08 15.50
CA TRP A 101 23.10 3.90 16.29
C TRP A 101 24.36 3.92 15.40
N VAL A 102 24.31 3.28 14.23
CA VAL A 102 25.41 3.33 13.25
C VAL A 102 25.59 4.76 12.73
N GLY A 103 24.50 5.44 12.36
CA GLY A 103 24.51 6.84 11.93
C GLY A 103 25.18 7.76 12.96
N ASP A 104 24.74 7.68 14.21
CA ASP A 104 25.25 8.50 15.31
C ASP A 104 26.73 8.23 15.63
N THR A 105 27.12 6.95 15.58
CA THR A 105 28.48 6.48 15.92
C THR A 105 29.49 6.85 14.85
N PHE A 106 29.13 6.67 13.57
CA PHE A 106 30.02 6.92 12.44
C PHE A 106 29.80 8.28 11.77
N LYS A 107 28.87 9.10 12.27
CA LYS A 107 28.50 10.40 11.71
C LYS A 107 28.14 10.30 10.22
N SER A 108 27.23 9.38 9.91
CA SER A 108 26.84 9.05 8.55
C SER A 108 25.38 9.42 8.27
N GLU A 109 25.19 10.46 7.47
CA GLU A 109 23.87 10.95 7.03
C GLU A 109 23.06 9.84 6.35
N TRP A 110 23.69 8.97 5.55
CA TRP A 110 23.00 7.87 4.88
C TRP A 110 22.28 6.90 5.84
N PHE A 111 22.91 6.58 6.98
CA PHE A 111 22.30 5.71 7.98
C PHE A 111 21.22 6.42 8.78
N GLU A 112 21.36 7.72 9.01
CA GLU A 112 20.33 8.56 9.62
C GLU A 112 19.09 8.64 8.72
N ASP A 113 19.27 8.89 7.41
CA ASP A 113 18.22 8.90 6.40
C ASP A 113 17.52 7.53 6.30
N ALA A 114 18.28 6.44 6.32
CA ALA A 114 17.73 5.08 6.30
C ALA A 114 16.90 4.80 7.56
N ALA A 115 17.32 5.29 8.73
CA ALA A 115 16.55 5.18 9.96
C ALA A 115 15.26 6.01 9.91
N GLU A 116 15.31 7.23 9.37
CA GLU A 116 14.13 8.07 9.14
C GLU A 116 13.14 7.41 8.16
N PHE A 117 13.64 6.85 7.06
CA PHE A 117 12.82 6.08 6.13
C PHE A 117 12.15 4.89 6.82
N GLY A 118 12.87 4.20 7.71
CA GLY A 118 12.31 3.14 8.56
C GLY A 118 11.17 3.64 9.46
N ARG A 119 11.29 4.84 10.05
CA ARG A 119 10.24 5.44 10.89
C ARG A 119 8.99 5.77 10.08
N ILE A 120 9.15 6.29 8.86
CA ILE A 120 8.03 6.53 7.93
C ILE A 120 7.36 5.20 7.59
N GLY A 121 8.14 4.16 7.27
CA GLY A 121 7.60 2.81 7.03
C GLY A 121 6.83 2.26 8.24
N LYS A 122 7.36 2.43 9.45
CA LYS A 122 6.69 2.02 10.69
C LYS A 122 5.37 2.78 10.90
N TYR A 123 5.32 4.08 10.62
CA TYR A 123 4.10 4.88 10.74
C TYR A 123 2.95 4.28 9.92
N TYR A 124 3.18 3.96 8.65
CA TYR A 124 2.17 3.31 7.81
C TYR A 124 1.83 1.86 8.22
N ALA A 125 2.71 1.20 8.98
CA ALA A 125 2.46 -0.14 9.49
C ALA A 125 1.57 -0.15 10.76
N VAL A 126 1.49 0.98 11.48
CA VAL A 126 0.75 1.08 12.75
C VAL A 126 -0.49 1.97 12.68
N GLU A 127 -0.47 2.97 11.81
CA GLU A 127 -1.54 3.96 11.74
C GLU A 127 -2.67 3.47 10.84
N ASP A 128 -3.91 3.58 11.33
CA ASP A 128 -5.09 3.30 10.53
C ASP A 128 -5.31 4.44 9.54
N MET A 129 -5.35 4.11 8.25
CA MET A 129 -5.61 5.06 7.16
C MET A 129 -7.09 5.00 6.78
N LEU A 130 -7.93 5.48 7.70
CA LEU A 130 -9.38 5.36 7.63
C LEU A 130 -10.10 6.69 7.56
N THR A 131 -11.11 6.75 6.69
CA THR A 131 -12.22 7.68 6.83
C THR A 131 -13.47 6.95 7.32
N THR A 132 -14.27 7.61 8.15
CA THR A 132 -15.41 6.96 8.83
C THR A 132 -16.73 7.67 8.59
N GLU A 133 -16.70 8.96 8.31
CA GLU A 133 -17.92 9.71 8.02
C GLU A 133 -18.43 9.36 6.61
N PRO A 134 -19.75 9.14 6.41
CA PRO A 134 -20.30 8.82 5.10
C PRO A 134 -19.95 9.85 4.00
N SER A 135 -19.74 11.12 4.38
CA SER A 135 -19.33 12.19 3.47
C SER A 135 -17.86 12.13 3.03
N GLU A 136 -17.04 11.31 3.69
CA GLU A 136 -15.61 11.14 3.39
C GLU A 136 -15.36 9.91 2.50
N LYS A 137 -16.40 9.13 2.20
CA LYS A 137 -16.33 8.01 1.26
C LYS A 137 -16.58 8.50 -0.16
N TYR A 138 -15.68 8.16 -1.07
CA TYR A 138 -15.74 8.58 -2.47
C TYR A 138 -15.55 7.39 -3.40
N GLY A 139 -16.09 7.53 -4.61
CA GLY A 139 -15.95 6.53 -5.66
C GLY A 139 -16.94 5.39 -5.53
N ARG A 140 -16.75 4.37 -6.38
CA ARG A 140 -17.65 3.21 -6.45
C ARG A 140 -16.90 1.88 -6.49
N THR A 141 -15.61 1.91 -6.76
CA THR A 141 -14.82 0.70 -6.91
C THR A 141 -14.42 0.17 -5.55
N THR A 142 -15.03 -0.94 -5.14
CA THR A 142 -14.61 -1.65 -3.93
C THR A 142 -13.25 -2.31 -4.12
N LEU A 143 -12.54 -2.58 -3.01
CA LEU A 143 -11.28 -3.30 -3.04
C LEU A 143 -11.43 -4.69 -3.67
N ARG A 144 -12.57 -5.35 -3.43
CA ARG A 144 -12.88 -6.66 -4.02
C ARG A 144 -12.97 -6.57 -5.53
N GLU A 145 -13.69 -5.59 -6.05
CA GLU A 145 -13.81 -5.36 -7.49
C GLU A 145 -12.46 -5.02 -8.11
N HIS A 146 -11.67 -4.17 -7.43
CA HIS A 146 -10.31 -3.85 -7.86
C HIS A 146 -9.45 -5.12 -7.93
N TYR A 147 -9.40 -5.94 -6.87
CA TYR A 147 -8.66 -7.20 -6.87
C TYR A 147 -9.13 -8.17 -7.97
N ALA A 148 -10.43 -8.29 -8.19
CA ALA A 148 -10.96 -9.14 -9.26
C ALA A 148 -10.49 -8.65 -10.64
N TYR A 149 -10.52 -7.34 -10.85
CA TYR A 149 -10.05 -6.71 -12.07
C TYR A 149 -8.56 -6.99 -12.31
N ILE A 150 -7.69 -6.76 -11.33
CA ILE A 150 -6.23 -6.97 -11.50
C ILE A 150 -5.83 -8.45 -11.52
N ALA A 151 -6.64 -9.35 -10.94
CA ALA A 151 -6.44 -10.78 -11.06
C ALA A 151 -6.69 -11.29 -12.50
N GLU A 152 -7.66 -10.70 -13.20
CA GLU A 152 -7.98 -11.05 -14.59
C GLU A 152 -7.12 -10.31 -15.61
N ASN A 153 -6.92 -9.00 -15.42
CA ASN A 153 -6.31 -8.12 -16.41
C ASN A 153 -4.81 -7.86 -16.17
N GLY A 154 -4.28 -8.37 -15.06
CA GLY A 154 -2.95 -8.04 -14.57
C GLY A 154 -2.93 -6.70 -13.84
N GLN A 155 -1.93 -6.52 -12.99
CA GLN A 155 -1.62 -5.23 -12.38
C GLN A 155 -0.72 -4.44 -13.34
N GLU A 156 -0.99 -3.15 -13.51
CA GLU A 156 -0.05 -2.28 -14.20
C GLU A 156 1.30 -2.28 -13.45
N TYR A 157 2.40 -2.32 -14.21
CA TYR A 157 3.73 -2.29 -13.62
C TYR A 157 3.96 -0.93 -12.96
N ASP A 158 3.87 -0.92 -11.63
CA ASP A 158 4.30 0.21 -10.82
C ASP A 158 5.74 -0.05 -10.33
N PRO A 159 6.75 0.70 -10.81
CA PRO A 159 8.16 0.50 -10.42
C PRO A 159 8.41 0.77 -8.93
N TYR A 160 7.49 1.43 -8.23
CA TYR A 160 7.60 1.74 -6.81
C TYR A 160 6.90 0.73 -5.91
N THR A 161 5.89 0.02 -6.41
CA THR A 161 5.08 -0.91 -5.60
C THR A 161 5.08 -2.36 -6.08
N THR A 162 5.56 -2.62 -7.31
CA THR A 162 5.68 -3.99 -7.85
C THR A 162 6.94 -4.64 -7.31
N VAL A 163 6.78 -5.47 -6.27
CA VAL A 163 7.89 -6.18 -5.63
C VAL A 163 8.60 -7.14 -6.60
N PHE A 164 7.87 -7.70 -7.57
CA PHE A 164 8.36 -8.65 -8.56
C PHE A 164 8.25 -8.13 -10.01
N GLY A 165 8.81 -6.94 -10.29
CA GLY A 165 8.94 -6.48 -11.68
C GLY A 165 9.76 -7.44 -12.53
N SER A 166 9.19 -7.91 -13.66
CA SER A 166 9.93 -8.70 -14.64
C SER A 166 11.15 -7.93 -15.15
N ALA A 167 12.19 -8.66 -15.59
CA ALA A 167 13.38 -8.01 -16.15
C ALA A 167 13.04 -7.20 -17.42
N GLU A 168 12.00 -7.58 -18.18
CA GLU A 168 11.45 -6.78 -19.26
C GLU A 168 10.79 -5.49 -18.76
N ALA A 169 9.91 -5.54 -17.76
CA ALA A 169 9.21 -4.37 -17.23
C ALA A 169 10.19 -3.30 -16.69
N LYS A 170 11.26 -3.74 -16.01
CA LYS A 170 12.35 -2.86 -15.54
C LYS A 170 13.11 -2.20 -16.69
N LYS A 171 13.28 -2.90 -17.82
CA LYS A 171 13.95 -2.36 -19.02
C LYS A 171 13.05 -1.37 -19.77
N GLU A 172 11.77 -1.67 -19.90
CA GLU A 172 10.80 -0.79 -20.56
C GLU A 172 10.65 0.53 -19.80
N PHE A 173 10.49 0.49 -18.48
CA PHE A 173 10.46 1.71 -17.66
C PHE A 173 11.73 2.55 -17.80
N LYS A 174 12.91 1.91 -17.80
CA LYS A 174 14.18 2.62 -17.99
C LYS A 174 14.24 3.32 -19.35
N LYS A 175 13.80 2.65 -20.41
CA LYS A 175 13.75 3.18 -21.77
C LYS A 175 12.77 4.35 -21.90
N GLU A 176 11.62 4.25 -21.25
CA GLU A 176 10.60 5.31 -21.26
C GLU A 176 11.06 6.55 -20.50
N LYS A 177 11.72 6.37 -19.35
CA LYS A 177 12.37 7.45 -18.60
C LYS A 177 13.44 8.17 -19.42
N GLU A 178 14.31 7.43 -20.10
CA GLU A 178 15.34 7.99 -20.98
C GLU A 178 14.73 8.78 -22.16
N LEU A 179 13.51 8.45 -22.60
CA LEU A 179 12.78 9.13 -23.66
C LEU A 179 12.10 10.43 -23.20
N VAL A 180 11.65 10.48 -21.95
CA VAL A 180 11.03 11.67 -21.34
C VAL A 180 12.09 12.68 -20.89
N GLU A 181 13.29 12.22 -20.55
CA GLU A 181 14.44 13.05 -20.16
C GLU A 181 15.27 13.59 -21.34
N ALA A 182 14.96 13.20 -22.58
CA ALA A 182 15.64 13.62 -23.83
C ALA A 182 14.88 14.71 -24.58
#